data_AF-A0A0D6JFG9-F1
#
_entry.id   AF-A0A0D6JFG9-F1
#
_cell.length_a   1.000
_cell.length_b   1.000
_cell.length_c   1.000
_cell.angle_alpha   90.00
_cell.angle_beta   90.00
_cell.angle_gamma   90.00
#
_symmetry.space_group_name_H-M   'P 1'
#
loop_
_entity.id
_entity.type
_entity.pdbx_description
1 polymer ?
#
loop_
_entity_poly.entity_id
_entity_poly.type
_entity_poly.pdbx_seq_one_letter_code
_entity_poly.pdbx_strand_id
1 'polypeptide(L)' 'MERPPKRNRLTPWYIGLVITLAAVAFVGGRMYAGECSAPLFVELGVLLVIPAVYLTLMYLTFISQD' A
#
# COMPACT_ATOMS: atom_id res chain seq x y z
N MET A 1 25.78 13.16 -25.79
CA MET A 1 24.89 12.35 -24.93
C MET A 1 24.13 13.29 -24.00
N GLU A 2 22.88 13.62 -24.33
CA GLU A 2 21.96 14.21 -23.36
C GLU A 2 21.63 13.14 -22.33
N ARG A 3 21.91 13.39 -21.04
CA ARG A 3 21.56 12.45 -19.98
C ARG A 3 20.03 12.44 -19.89
N PRO A 4 19.36 11.27 -19.97
CA PRO A 4 17.92 11.22 -19.80
C PRO A 4 17.55 11.85 -18.46
N PRO A 5 16.45 12.62 -18.38
CA PRO A 5 16.06 13.30 -17.16
C PRO A 5 15.98 12.30 -16.00
N LYS A 6 16.56 12.66 -14.85
CA LYS A 6 16.55 11.86 -13.63
C LYS A 6 15.10 11.62 -13.21
N ARG A 7 14.54 10.47 -13.60
CA ARG A 7 13.15 10.12 -13.29
C ARG A 7 13.04 9.99 -11.77
N ASN A 8 12.15 10.75 -11.16
CA ASN A 8 12.01 10.76 -9.70
C ASN A 8 11.57 9.36 -9.23
N ARG A 9 12.48 8.58 -8.65
CA ARG A 9 12.25 7.18 -8.27
C ARG A 9 11.25 7.02 -7.13
N LEU A 10 10.96 8.12 -6.42
CA LEU A 10 9.98 8.15 -5.33
C LEU A 10 8.54 8.18 -5.84
N THR A 11 8.32 8.56 -7.11
CA THR A 11 6.96 8.70 -7.68
C THR A 11 6.14 7.40 -7.61
N PRO A 12 6.67 6.22 -8.01
CA PRO A 12 5.97 4.95 -7.86
C PRO A 12 5.65 4.60 -6.40
N TRP A 13 6.52 4.97 -5.46
CA TRP A 13 6.34 4.68 -4.05
C TRP A 13 5.17 5.48 -3.46
N TYR A 14 5.08 6.77 -3.78
CA TYR A 14 3.94 7.60 -3.38
C TYR A 14 2.63 7.10 -4.00
N ILE A 15 2.64 6.68 -5.26
CA ILE A 15 1.45 6.13 -5.93
C ILE A 15 0.98 4.86 -5.22
N GLY A 16 1.89 3.93 -4.94
CA GLY A 16 1.55 2.71 -4.21
C GLY A 16 0.97 3.01 -2.83
N LEU A 17 1.58 3.94 -2.07
CA LEU A 17 1.09 4.33 -0.75
C LEU A 17 -0.33 4.90 -0.79
N VAL A 18 -0.62 5.80 -1.72
CA VAL A 18 -1.95 6.40 -1.88
C VAL A 18 -3.00 5.33 -2.23
N ILE A 19 -2.67 4.42 -3.15
CA ILE A 19 -3.58 3.32 -3.55
C ILE A 19 -3.84 2.39 -2.37
N THR A 20 -2.79 2.00 -1.63
CA THR A 20 -2.92 1.12 -0.46
C THR A 20 -3.80 1.76 0.61
N LEU A 21 -3.59 3.04 0.95
CA LEU A 21 -4.41 3.75 1.92
C LEU A 21 -5.87 3.87 1.48
N ALA A 22 -6.12 4.18 0.20
CA ALA A 22 -7.48 4.24 -0.34
C ALA A 22 -8.20 2.88 -0.25
N ALA A 23 -7.49 1.80 -0.56
CA ALA A 23 -8.04 0.45 -0.45
C ALA A 23 -8.36 0.08 1.01
N VAL A 24 -7.45 0.35 1.95
CA VAL A 24 -7.66 0.08 3.38
C VAL A 24 -8.84 0.91 3.92
N ALA A 25 -8.94 2.20 3.57
CA ALA A 25 -10.04 3.04 4.00
C ALA A 25 -11.39 2.57 3.43
N PHE A 26 -11.43 2.16 2.15
CA PHE A 26 -12.64 1.65 1.52
C PHE A 26 -13.12 0.34 2.17
N VAL A 27 -12.21 -0.63 2.32
CA VAL A 27 -12.53 -1.93 2.92
C VAL A 27 -12.88 -1.76 4.39
N GLY A 28 -12.09 -1.01 5.15
CA GLY A 28 -12.33 -0.72 6.56
C GLY A 28 -13.66 -0.01 6.80
N GLY A 29 -14.03 0.95 5.94
CA GLY A 29 -15.33 1.61 5.99
C GLY A 29 -16.50 0.64 5.78
N ARG A 30 -16.36 -0.31 4.86
CA ARG A 30 -17.37 -1.35 4.59
C ARG A 30 -17.50 -2.36 5.75
N MET A 31 -16.39 -2.70 6.39
CA MET A 31 -16.38 -3.57 7.57
C MET A 31 -16.99 -2.86 8.78
N TYR A 32 -16.65 -1.59 9.00
CA TYR A 32 -17.21 -0.77 10.09
C TYR A 32 -18.72 -0.52 9.93
N ALA A 33 -19.20 -0.36 8.69
CA ALA A 33 -20.62 -0.22 8.38
C ALA A 33 -21.44 -1.52 8.60
N GLY A 34 -20.79 -2.63 8.98
CA GLY A 34 -21.45 -3.90 9.28
C GLY A 34 -21.88 -4.69 8.04
N GLU A 35 -21.50 -4.26 6.82
CA GLU A 35 -21.84 -4.97 5.58
C GLU A 35 -21.05 -6.28 5.41
N CYS A 36 -19.94 -6.44 6.15
CA CYS A 36 -19.12 -7.64 6.13
C CYS A 36 -18.56 -7.93 7.53
N SER A 37 -19.32 -8.69 8.32
CA SER A 37 -18.88 -9.21 9.62
C SER A 37 -17.78 -10.25 9.40
N ALA A 38 -16.52 -9.84 9.54
CA ALA A 38 -15.38 -10.74 9.54
C ALA A 38 -14.88 -10.99 10.99
N PRO A 39 -14.25 -12.14 11.26
CA PRO A 39 -13.52 -12.34 12.51
C PRO A 39 -12.41 -11.27 12.65
N LEU A 40 -12.22 -10.76 13.87
CA LEU A 40 -11.24 -9.71 14.19
C LEU A 40 -9.83 -10.01 13.63
N PHE A 41 -9.41 -11.27 13.63
CA PHE A 41 -8.12 -11.68 13.09
C PHE A 41 -8.00 -11.43 11.58
N VAL A 42 -9.06 -11.70 10.82
CA VAL A 42 -9.10 -11.48 9.37
C VAL A 42 -9.14 -9.99 9.07
N GLU A 43 -9.90 -9.23 9.85
CA GLU A 43 -9.97 -7.77 9.77
C GLU A 43 -8.59 -7.12 9.96
N LEU A 44 -7.88 -7.47 11.04
CA LEU A 44 -6.53 -6.97 11.30
C LEU A 44 -5.51 -7.43 10.24
N GLY A 45 -5.64 -8.67 9.77
CA GLY A 45 -4.78 -9.20 8.71
C GLY A 45 -4.89 -8.39 7.42
N VAL A 46 -6.11 -8.15 6.96
CA VAL A 46 -6.38 -7.46 5.69
C VAL A 46 -6.13 -5.96 5.79
N LEU A 47 -6.51 -5.31 6.89
CA LEU A 47 -6.39 -3.86 7.05
C LEU A 47 -4.98 -3.42 7.46
N LEU A 48 -4.18 -4.31 8.06
CA LEU A 48 -2.90 -3.94 8.67
C LEU A 48 -1.74 -4.78 8.16
N VAL A 49 -1.81 -6.12 8.28
CA VAL A 49 -0.67 -7.00 7.96
C VAL A 49 -0.35 -7.01 6.47
N ILE A 50 -1.34 -7.27 5.61
CA ILE A 50 -1.17 -7.29 4.15
C ILE A 50 -0.63 -5.95 3.61
N PRO A 51 -1.26 -4.79 3.90
CA PRO A 51 -0.77 -3.51 3.41
C PRO A 51 0.62 -3.16 3.97
N ALA A 52 0.93 -3.50 5.23
CA ALA A 52 2.27 -3.29 5.78
C ALA A 52 3.33 -4.12 5.05
N VAL A 53 3.06 -5.40 4.79
CA VAL A 53 3.97 -6.27 4.01
C VAL A 53 4.15 -5.73 2.60
N TYR A 54 3.06 -5.34 1.93
CA TYR A 54 3.12 -4.78 0.59
C TYR A 54 3.97 -3.51 0.52
N LEU A 55 3.74 -2.55 1.43
CA LEU A 55 4.52 -1.31 1.49
C LEU A 55 5.99 -1.60 1.81
N THR A 56 6.27 -2.59 2.65
CA THR A 56 7.64 -3.02 2.96
C THR A 56 8.33 -3.58 1.71
N LEU A 57 7.68 -4.49 0.99
CA LEU A 57 8.23 -5.04 -0.25
C LEU A 57 8.43 -3.96 -1.32
N MET A 58 7.51 -3.01 -1.42
CA MET A 58 7.63 -1.86 -2.32
C MET A 58 8.80 -0.96 -1.93
N TYR A 59 9.03 -0.72 -0.63
CA TYR A 59 10.18 0.03 -0.13
C TYR A 59 11.50 -0.69 -0.39
N LEU A 60 11.56 -2.00 -0.15
CA LEU A 60 12.73 -2.81 -0.46
C LEU A 60 13.04 -2.80 -1.96
N THR A 61 12.00 -2.82 -2.80
CA THR A 61 12.14 -2.68 -4.26
C THR A 61 12.74 -1.33 -4.62
N PHE A 62 12.27 -0.25 -3.97
CA PHE A 62 12.81 1.09 -4.15
C PHE A 62 14.31 1.16 -3.79
N ILE A 63 14.71 0.63 -2.62
CA ILE A 63 16.13 0.58 -2.21
C ILE A 63 16.96 -0.29 -3.17
N SER A 64 16.45 -1.44 -3.61
CA SER A 64 17.20 -2.34 -4.51
C SER A 64 17.49 -1.73 -5.88
N GLN A 65 16.78 -0.66 -6.25
CA GLN A 65 17.00 0.02 -7.51
C GLN A 65 18.02 1.16 -7.39
N ASP A 66 18.35 1.65 -6.19
CA ASP A 66 19.49 2.55 -5.95
C ASP A 66 20.84 1.88 -6.15
#